data_AF-A0A848U9B4-F1
#
_entry.id   AF-A0A848U9B4-F1
#
_cell.length_a   1.000
_cell.length_b   1.000
_cell.length_c   1.000
_cell.angle_alpha   90.00
_cell.angle_beta   90.00
_cell.angle_gamma   90.00
#
_symmetry.space_group_name_H-M   'P 1'
#
loop_
_entity.id
_entity.type
_entity.pdbx_description
1 polymer ?
#
loop_
_entity_poly.entity_id
_entity_poly.type
_entity_poly.pdbx_seq_one_letter_code
_entity_poly.pdbx_strand_id
1 'polypeptide(L)'
;MNENGEIYMASWNGYVAHHDAQGVVLNTVSLSGNLTDIDMNAAGQIVVGNRFGDVYQTDAELLLFSVFSAGSESVFVAYVPVSATNPPSLSGSHSRKGRYITTTLSWTSDAPSVDVYYNGVLIDTYAGVSTAVYRYSKKKSQVFYICNAGTDVCSEEYIAN
;
A
#
# COMPACT_ATOMS: atom_id res chain seq x y z
N MET A 1 15.68 0.42 -5.35
CA MET A 1 15.46 1.40 -6.43
C MET A 1 13.96 1.45 -6.67
N ASN A 2 13.36 2.63 -6.90
CA ASN A 2 11.93 2.72 -7.24
C ASN A 2 11.69 2.68 -8.76
N GLU A 3 10.42 2.77 -9.17
CA GLU A 3 10.01 2.77 -10.59
C GLU A 3 10.57 3.93 -11.42
N ASN A 4 10.96 5.04 -10.79
CA ASN A 4 11.58 6.19 -11.42
C ASN A 4 13.12 6.07 -11.55
N GLY A 5 13.69 4.95 -11.10
CA GLY A 5 15.13 4.72 -11.10
C GLY A 5 15.87 5.35 -9.92
N GLU A 6 15.17 5.89 -8.93
CA GLU A 6 15.79 6.51 -7.75
C GLU A 6 16.37 5.46 -6.81
N ILE A 7 17.50 5.78 -6.19
CA ILE A 7 18.33 4.83 -5.43
C ILE A 7 18.33 5.23 -3.95
N TYR A 8 18.05 4.26 -3.08
CA TYR A 8 18.10 4.42 -1.64
C TYR A 8 19.24 3.56 -1.09
N MET A 9 20.10 4.18 -0.28
CA MET A 9 21.30 3.55 0.25
C MET A 9 21.30 3.65 1.78
N ALA A 10 21.43 2.51 2.46
CA ALA A 10 21.72 2.46 3.89
C ALA A 10 23.24 2.54 4.12
N SER A 11 23.68 3.53 4.90
CA SER A 11 25.08 3.73 5.24
C SER A 11 25.45 3.14 6.59
N TRP A 12 26.65 2.56 6.66
CA TRP A 12 27.24 2.12 7.92
C TRP A 12 27.42 3.25 8.94
N ASN A 13 27.44 4.50 8.49
CA ASN A 13 27.53 5.69 9.34
C ASN A 13 26.17 6.14 9.91
N GLY A 14 25.11 5.36 9.72
CA GLY A 14 23.82 5.63 10.35
C GLY A 14 22.93 6.58 9.57
N TYR A 15 23.03 6.66 8.25
CA TYR A 15 22.12 7.49 7.45
C TYR A 15 21.60 6.74 6.23
N VAL A 16 20.40 7.11 5.77
CA VAL A 16 19.89 6.74 4.46
C VAL A 16 20.05 7.91 3.50
N ALA A 17 20.56 7.65 2.30
CA ALA A 17 20.62 8.63 1.22
C ALA A 17 19.71 8.21 0.07
N HIS A 18 18.91 9.17 -0.40
CA HIS A 18 18.08 9.09 -1.59
C HIS A 18 18.81 9.79 -2.73
N HIS A 19 18.96 9.09 -3.86
CA HIS A 19 19.62 9.60 -5.05
C HIS A 19 18.68 9.53 -6.24
N ASP A 20 18.87 10.42 -7.20
CA ASP A 20 18.25 10.29 -8.51
C ASP A 20 18.85 9.11 -9.31
N ALA A 21 18.29 8.87 -10.50
CA ALA A 21 18.75 7.81 -11.40
C ALA A 21 20.18 8.03 -11.93
N GLN A 22 20.76 9.21 -11.76
CA GLN A 22 22.14 9.54 -12.13
C GLN A 22 23.10 9.41 -10.94
N GLY A 23 22.60 9.08 -9.74
CA GLY A 23 23.39 8.94 -8.52
C GLY A 23 23.67 10.27 -7.81
N VAL A 24 22.96 11.34 -8.14
CA VAL A 24 23.02 12.61 -7.40
C VAL A 24 22.18 12.48 -6.14
N VAL A 25 22.75 12.85 -4.99
CA VAL A 25 22.01 12.87 -3.70
C VAL A 25 20.91 13.92 -3.76
N LEU A 26 19.66 13.49 -3.61
CA LEU A 26 18.48 14.34 -3.51
C LEU A 26 18.17 14.68 -2.06
N ASN A 27 18.22 13.69 -1.17
CA ASN A 27 17.98 13.87 0.25
C ASN A 27 18.74 12.86 1.12
N THR A 28 18.88 13.16 2.40
CA THR A 28 19.46 12.25 3.40
C THR A 28 18.72 12.35 4.72
N VAL A 29 18.48 11.22 5.38
CA VAL A 29 18.02 11.18 6.77
C VAL A 29 19.07 10.52 7.64
N SER A 30 19.43 11.19 8.73
CA SER A 30 20.28 10.61 9.76
C SER A 30 19.43 9.75 10.68
N LEU A 31 19.72 8.46 10.66
CA LEU A 31 19.25 7.47 11.62
C LEU A 31 20.36 7.28 12.68
N SER A 32 20.29 6.22 13.47
CA SER A 32 21.36 5.86 14.40
C SER A 32 21.86 4.44 14.19
N GLY A 33 23.08 4.18 14.65
CA GLY A 33 23.71 2.86 14.57
C GLY A 33 24.33 2.56 13.20
N ASN A 34 24.69 1.29 13.00
CA ASN A 34 25.28 0.82 11.75
C ASN A 34 24.19 0.17 10.91
N LEU A 35 23.74 0.83 9.86
CA LEU A 35 22.67 0.30 9.00
C LEU A 35 23.22 -0.87 8.17
N THR A 36 22.51 -1.99 8.20
CA THR A 36 22.94 -3.27 7.62
C THR A 36 22.17 -3.65 6.37
N ASP A 37 20.90 -3.28 6.31
CA ASP A 37 19.98 -3.73 5.27
C ASP A 37 18.87 -2.70 5.04
N ILE A 38 18.33 -2.65 3.83
CA ILE A 38 17.29 -1.72 3.43
C ILE A 38 16.38 -2.36 2.38
N ASP A 39 15.07 -2.17 2.54
CA ASP A 39 14.08 -2.59 1.56
C ASP A 39 12.97 -1.57 1.40
N MET A 40 12.30 -1.59 0.25
CA MET A 40 11.24 -0.65 -0.13
C MET A 40 10.06 -1.40 -0.75
N ASN A 41 8.83 -1.04 -0.36
CA ASN A 41 7.62 -1.56 -0.99
C ASN A 41 7.12 -0.69 -2.15
N ALA A 42 6.12 -1.18 -2.89
CA ALA A 42 5.51 -0.48 -4.02
C ALA A 42 4.82 0.84 -3.64
N ALA A 43 4.49 1.06 -2.37
CA ALA A 43 3.91 2.31 -1.88
C ALA A 43 4.98 3.36 -1.51
N GLY A 44 6.27 3.07 -1.76
CA GLY A 44 7.38 3.97 -1.41
C GLY A 44 7.70 4.01 0.08
N GLN A 45 7.21 3.06 0.88
CA GLN A 45 7.64 2.91 2.27
C GLN A 45 8.97 2.17 2.31
N ILE A 46 9.86 2.61 3.20
CA ILE A 46 11.21 2.08 3.36
C ILE A 46 11.35 1.50 4.77
N VAL A 47 11.95 0.32 4.86
CA VAL A 47 12.42 -0.27 6.11
C VAL A 47 13.93 -0.41 6.10
N VAL A 48 14.57 -0.16 7.24
CA VAL A 48 16.02 -0.20 7.40
C VAL A 48 16.37 -0.95 8.68
N GLY A 49 17.20 -1.98 8.58
CA GLY A 49 17.75 -2.69 9.74
C GLY A 49 19.10 -2.11 10.16
N ASN A 50 19.42 -2.18 11.46
CA ASN A 50 20.77 -1.89 11.96
C ASN A 50 21.41 -3.09 12.67
N ARG A 51 22.73 -2.97 12.92
CA ARG A 51 23.54 -3.98 13.61
C ARG A 51 23.13 -4.26 15.07
N PHE A 52 22.40 -3.34 15.69
CA PHE A 52 22.12 -3.35 17.13
C PHE A 52 20.69 -3.79 17.47
N GLY A 53 19.91 -4.20 16.47
CA GLY A 53 18.58 -4.73 16.68
C GLY A 53 17.43 -3.76 16.37
N ASP A 54 17.72 -2.55 15.89
CA ASP A 54 16.66 -1.60 15.55
C ASP A 54 16.20 -1.76 14.09
N VAL A 55 14.91 -1.53 13.89
CA VAL A 55 14.26 -1.36 12.60
C VAL A 55 13.70 0.04 12.52
N TYR A 56 14.10 0.78 11.49
CA TYR A 56 13.55 2.09 11.14
C TYR A 56 12.55 1.92 10.00
N GLN A 57 11.44 2.65 10.08
CA GLN A 57 10.49 2.77 8.98
C GLN A 57 10.35 4.24 8.58
N THR A 58 10.44 4.55 7.29
CA THR A 58 10.35 5.90 6.73
C THR A 58 9.64 5.89 5.37
N ASP A 59 9.44 7.06 4.77
CA ASP A 59 8.90 7.24 3.43
C ASP A 59 10.00 7.54 2.41
N ALA A 60 9.64 7.54 1.13
CA ALA A 60 10.54 7.85 0.01
C ALA A 60 11.15 9.25 0.11
N GLU A 61 10.47 10.20 0.76
CA GLU A 61 10.96 11.57 0.92
C GLU A 61 11.95 11.70 2.08
N LEU A 62 12.13 10.65 2.90
CA LEU A 62 13.03 10.59 4.05
C LEU A 62 12.77 11.69 5.10
N LEU A 63 11.51 12.15 5.25
CA LEU A 63 11.19 13.30 6.10
C LEU A 63 11.02 12.92 7.58
N LEU A 64 10.34 11.82 7.84
CA LEU A 64 10.04 11.33 9.18
C LEU A 64 10.30 9.82 9.25
N PHE A 65 10.65 9.33 10.42
CA PHE A 65 10.79 7.90 10.66
C PHE A 65 10.24 7.49 12.03
N SER A 66 9.85 6.23 12.12
CA SER A 66 9.60 5.53 13.37
C SER A 66 10.68 4.47 13.59
N VAL A 67 10.82 4.01 14.83
CA VAL A 67 11.79 2.98 15.20
C VAL A 67 11.17 1.99 16.18
N PHE A 68 11.51 0.72 16.02
CA PHE A 68 11.24 -0.31 17.01
C PHE A 68 12.41 -1.29 17.07
N SER A 69 12.54 -2.02 18.19
CA SER A 69 13.56 -3.05 18.34
C SER A 69 13.02 -4.42 17.93
N ALA A 70 13.77 -5.13 17.09
CA ALA A 70 13.57 -6.53 16.72
C ALA A 70 14.49 -7.50 17.49
N GLY A 71 15.38 -6.98 18.35
CA GLY A 71 16.34 -7.78 19.11
C GLY A 71 17.56 -6.97 19.54
N SER A 72 18.70 -7.64 19.69
CA SER A 72 20.00 -7.03 20.03
C SER A 72 21.13 -7.41 19.06
N GLU A 73 20.78 -7.98 17.91
CA GLU A 73 21.71 -8.43 16.88
C GLU A 73 21.43 -7.73 15.54
N SER A 74 22.25 -8.02 14.52
CA SER A 74 22.05 -7.47 13.18
C SER A 74 20.68 -7.84 12.63
N VAL A 75 19.96 -6.82 12.14
CA VAL A 75 18.65 -6.99 11.53
C VAL A 75 18.75 -6.97 10.01
N PHE A 76 18.09 -7.95 9.39
CA PHE A 76 17.79 -7.99 7.97
C PHE A 76 16.31 -7.73 7.79
N VAL A 77 15.94 -6.90 6.81
CA VAL A 77 14.57 -6.43 6.62
C VAL A 77 14.11 -6.78 5.21
N ALA A 78 12.85 -7.14 5.09
CA ALA A 78 12.22 -7.32 3.80
C ALA A 78 10.73 -6.99 3.91
N TYR A 79 10.21 -6.31 2.90
CA TYR A 79 8.79 -6.32 2.60
C TYR A 79 8.46 -7.60 1.86
N VAL A 80 7.48 -8.33 2.38
CA VAL A 80 6.88 -9.42 1.63
C VAL A 80 5.95 -8.79 0.60
N PRO A 81 6.12 -9.05 -0.71
CA PRO A 81 5.16 -8.62 -1.71
C PRO A 81 3.79 -9.15 -1.30
N VAL A 82 2.76 -8.32 -1.43
CA VAL A 82 1.39 -8.79 -1.27
C VAL A 82 1.10 -9.79 -2.40
N SER A 83 1.26 -11.08 -2.09
CA SER A 83 1.04 -12.22 -3.01
C SER A 83 -0.45 -12.50 -3.23
N ALA A 84 -1.28 -11.46 -3.30
CA ALA A 84 -2.69 -11.61 -3.57
C ALA A 84 -2.88 -11.87 -5.08
N THR A 85 -2.51 -13.08 -5.50
CA THR A 85 -2.61 -13.53 -6.90
C THR A 85 -4.03 -13.91 -7.28
N ASN A 86 -4.85 -14.26 -6.30
CA ASN A 86 -6.25 -14.61 -6.53
C ASN A 86 -7.09 -13.33 -6.63
N PRO A 87 -7.91 -13.19 -7.69
CA PRO A 87 -8.96 -12.19 -7.74
C PRO A 87 -9.80 -12.17 -6.46
N PRO A 88 -10.03 -11.00 -5.85
CA PRO A 88 -10.98 -10.90 -4.76
C PRO A 88 -12.38 -11.28 -5.25
N SER A 89 -13.19 -11.89 -4.38
CA SER A 89 -14.59 -12.19 -4.69
C SER A 89 -15.46 -11.04 -4.23
N LEU A 90 -16.24 -10.46 -5.14
CA LEU A 90 -17.16 -9.36 -4.86
C LEU A 90 -18.60 -9.83 -4.93
N SER A 91 -19.38 -9.46 -3.93
CA SER A 91 -20.82 -9.64 -3.88
C SER A 91 -21.48 -8.37 -3.36
N GLY A 92 -22.79 -8.24 -3.54
CA GLY A 92 -23.48 -7.08 -3.02
C GLY A 92 -24.99 -7.17 -3.12
N SER A 93 -25.65 -6.24 -2.44
CA SER A 93 -27.09 -6.00 -2.55
C SER A 93 -27.33 -4.52 -2.79
N HIS A 94 -28.44 -4.18 -3.44
CA HIS A 94 -28.79 -2.79 -3.67
C HIS A 94 -30.29 -2.52 -3.46
N SER A 95 -30.60 -1.30 -3.02
CA SER A 95 -31.96 -0.81 -2.83
C SER A 95 -32.20 0.49 -3.59
N ARG A 96 -33.28 0.53 -4.36
CA ARG A 96 -33.63 1.65 -5.23
C ARG A 96 -34.66 2.59 -4.60
N LYS A 97 -34.30 3.37 -3.56
CA LYS A 97 -35.21 4.33 -2.93
C LYS A 97 -34.99 5.78 -3.37
N GLY A 98 -36.08 6.44 -3.79
CA GLY A 98 -36.03 7.84 -4.24
C GLY A 98 -35.13 8.03 -5.47
N ARG A 99 -34.28 9.06 -5.44
CA ARG A 99 -33.36 9.43 -6.55
C ARG A 99 -32.02 8.67 -6.54
N TYR A 100 -31.82 7.78 -5.57
CA TYR A 100 -30.53 7.12 -5.32
C TYR A 100 -30.67 5.59 -5.32
N ILE A 101 -29.57 4.92 -5.62
CA ILE A 101 -29.37 3.50 -5.32
C ILE A 101 -28.41 3.45 -4.13
N THR A 102 -28.81 2.73 -3.09
CA THR A 102 -27.92 2.39 -1.98
C THR A 102 -27.41 0.98 -2.22
N THR A 103 -26.10 0.82 -2.32
CA THR A 103 -25.42 -0.44 -2.64
C THR A 103 -24.55 -0.85 -1.47
N THR A 104 -24.79 -2.03 -0.91
CA THR A 104 -23.93 -2.66 0.08
C THR A 104 -23.06 -3.68 -0.65
N LEU A 105 -21.74 -3.47 -0.62
CA LEU A 105 -20.76 -4.41 -1.13
C LEU A 105 -20.23 -5.27 0.02
N SER A 106 -19.95 -6.53 -0.28
CA SER A 106 -19.31 -7.48 0.61
C SER A 106 -18.29 -8.30 -0.18
N TRP A 107 -17.11 -8.50 0.39
CA TRP A 107 -16.00 -9.13 -0.33
C TRP A 107 -15.15 -10.08 0.50
N THR A 108 -14.42 -10.94 -0.20
CA THR A 108 -13.33 -11.74 0.37
C THR A 108 -12.07 -11.55 -0.46
N SER A 109 -10.93 -11.40 0.20
CA SER A 109 -9.63 -11.25 -0.45
C SER A 109 -8.54 -11.88 0.41
N ASP A 110 -7.52 -12.42 -0.24
CA ASP A 110 -6.27 -12.87 0.40
C ASP A 110 -5.29 -11.70 0.62
N ALA A 111 -5.60 -10.51 0.10
CA ALA A 111 -4.84 -9.29 0.30
C ALA A 111 -5.12 -8.66 1.68
N PRO A 112 -4.13 -7.96 2.27
CA PRO A 112 -4.34 -7.21 3.52
C PRO A 112 -5.30 -6.03 3.35
N SER A 113 -5.47 -5.54 2.12
CA SER A 113 -6.40 -4.46 1.78
C SER A 113 -6.94 -4.60 0.36
N VAL A 114 -8.09 -3.97 0.11
CA VAL A 114 -8.73 -3.89 -1.21
C VAL A 114 -8.98 -2.44 -1.61
N ASP A 115 -8.79 -2.16 -2.89
CA ASP A 115 -9.14 -0.91 -3.55
C ASP A 115 -10.52 -1.05 -4.19
N VAL A 116 -11.42 -0.10 -3.92
CA VAL A 116 -12.80 -0.11 -4.44
C VAL A 116 -12.94 0.92 -5.55
N TYR A 117 -13.39 0.45 -6.71
CA TYR A 117 -13.60 1.26 -7.89
C TYR A 117 -15.08 1.46 -8.18
N TYR A 118 -15.45 2.67 -8.60
CA TYR A 118 -16.77 3.02 -9.09
C TYR A 118 -16.66 3.63 -10.48
N ASN A 119 -17.28 2.98 -11.46
CA ASN A 119 -17.21 3.36 -12.88
C ASN A 119 -15.77 3.64 -13.36
N GLY A 120 -14.84 2.77 -12.98
CA GLY A 120 -13.42 2.84 -13.37
C GLY A 120 -12.56 3.81 -12.54
N VAL A 121 -13.12 4.48 -11.53
CA VAL A 121 -12.40 5.43 -10.68
C VAL A 121 -12.24 4.84 -9.29
N LEU A 122 -11.01 4.84 -8.75
CA LEU A 122 -10.74 4.48 -7.36
C LEU A 122 -11.48 5.45 -6.44
N ILE A 123 -12.33 4.93 -5.56
CA ILE A 123 -13.11 5.73 -4.62
C ILE A 123 -12.73 5.52 -3.16
N ASP A 124 -12.22 4.34 -2.78
CA ASP A 124 -11.82 4.02 -1.41
C ASP A 124 -10.79 2.87 -1.38
N THR A 125 -10.04 2.77 -0.28
CA THR A 125 -9.19 1.62 0.05
C THR A 125 -9.53 1.15 1.47
N TYR A 126 -9.75 -0.16 1.64
CA TYR A 126 -10.11 -0.76 2.93
C TYR A 126 -9.10 -1.81 3.38
N ALA A 127 -8.74 -1.77 4.67
CA ALA A 127 -7.95 -2.79 5.35
C ALA A 127 -8.73 -3.35 6.55
N GLY A 128 -8.72 -4.67 6.74
CA GLY A 128 -9.34 -5.32 7.90
C GLY A 128 -10.88 -5.30 7.96
N VAL A 129 -11.55 -4.82 6.92
CA VAL A 129 -13.02 -4.87 6.77
C VAL A 129 -13.40 -5.48 5.42
N SER A 130 -14.56 -6.11 5.39
CA SER A 130 -15.06 -6.88 4.25
C SER A 130 -16.39 -6.36 3.68
N THR A 131 -16.80 -5.15 4.06
CA THR A 131 -18.05 -4.55 3.58
C THR A 131 -18.03 -3.03 3.58
N ALA A 132 -18.70 -2.42 2.62
CA ALA A 132 -18.91 -0.97 2.53
C ALA A 132 -20.28 -0.66 1.91
N VAL A 133 -20.78 0.55 2.16
CA VAL A 133 -22.07 1.01 1.65
C VAL A 133 -21.90 2.30 0.87
N TYR A 134 -22.38 2.29 -0.37
CA TYR A 134 -22.33 3.41 -1.29
C TYR A 134 -23.73 3.92 -1.62
N ARG A 135 -23.83 5.21 -1.92
CA ARG A 135 -25.11 5.84 -2.31
C ARG A 135 -24.91 6.80 -3.46
N TYR A 136 -25.25 6.35 -4.67
CA TYR A 136 -25.14 7.16 -5.89
C TYR A 136 -26.48 7.39 -6.57
N SER A 137 -26.54 8.40 -7.44
CA SER A 137 -27.75 8.75 -8.18
C SER A 137 -28.15 7.63 -9.16
N LYS A 138 -29.46 7.41 -9.32
CA LYS A 138 -30.03 6.52 -10.35
C LYS A 138 -29.78 6.96 -11.79
N LYS A 139 -29.32 8.21 -12.00
CA LYS A 139 -29.05 8.77 -13.34
C LYS A 139 -27.78 8.21 -14.00
N LYS A 140 -26.94 7.50 -13.24
CA LYS A 140 -25.71 6.89 -13.73
C LYS A 140 -25.78 5.38 -13.53
N SER A 141 -25.16 4.63 -14.44
CA SER A 141 -24.84 3.24 -14.17
C SER A 141 -23.96 3.16 -12.91
N GLN A 142 -24.15 2.10 -12.13
CA GLN A 142 -23.39 1.88 -10.92
C GLN A 142 -22.65 0.57 -11.04
N VAL A 143 -21.47 0.66 -11.62
CA VAL A 143 -20.55 -0.47 -11.78
C VAL A 143 -19.48 -0.35 -10.70
N PHE A 144 -19.33 -1.42 -9.92
CA PHE A 144 -18.30 -1.55 -8.91
C PHE A 144 -17.42 -2.73 -9.23
N TYR A 145 -16.13 -2.63 -8.95
CA TYR A 145 -15.25 -3.77 -8.83
C TYR A 145 -14.22 -3.45 -7.74
N ILE A 146 -13.56 -4.48 -7.23
CA ILE A 146 -12.51 -4.30 -6.23
C ILE A 146 -11.23 -4.97 -6.72
N CYS A 147 -10.08 -4.41 -6.35
CA CYS A 147 -8.78 -4.98 -6.65
C CYS A 147 -8.01 -5.22 -5.35
N ASN A 148 -7.13 -6.22 -5.36
CA ASN A 148 -6.15 -6.35 -4.29
C ASN A 148 -5.29 -5.08 -4.31
N ALA A 149 -5.18 -4.39 -3.17
CA ALA A 149 -4.66 -3.03 -3.17
C ALA A 149 -3.23 -2.94 -3.73
N GLY A 150 -2.98 -1.98 -4.60
CA GLY A 150 -1.69 -1.82 -5.28
C GLY A 150 -1.37 -2.88 -6.33
N THR A 151 -2.38 -3.61 -6.83
CA THR A 151 -2.24 -4.61 -7.90
C THR A 151 -3.34 -4.48 -8.95
N ASP A 152 -3.13 -5.07 -10.12
CA ASP A 152 -4.14 -5.18 -11.19
C ASP A 152 -5.04 -6.44 -11.06
N VAL A 153 -4.98 -7.13 -9.91
CA VAL A 153 -5.75 -8.35 -9.66
C VAL A 153 -7.12 -7.97 -9.08
N CYS A 154 -8.14 -7.99 -9.94
CA CYS A 154 -9.48 -7.47 -9.62
C CYS A 154 -10.59 -8.51 -9.68
N SER A 155 -11.66 -8.26 -8.94
CA SER A 155 -12.91 -9.04 -9.00
C SER A 155 -13.64 -8.82 -10.32
N GLU A 156 -14.62 -9.69 -10.58
CA GLU A 156 -15.69 -9.39 -11.53
C GLU A 156 -16.47 -8.12 -11.12
N GLU A 157 -17.13 -7.50 -12.10
CA GLU A 157 -17.95 -6.31 -11.87
C GLU A 157 -19.26 -6.65 -11.16
N TYR A 158 -19.61 -5.83 -10.17
CA TYR A 158 -20.93 -5.76 -9.56
C TYR A 158 -21.71 -4.57 -10.13
N ILE A 159 -22.80 -4.85 -10.84
CA ILE A 159 -23.66 -3.82 -11.42
C ILE A 159 -24.93 -3.64 -10.57
N ALA A 160 -25.04 -2.48 -9.91
CA ALA A 160 -26.22 -2.10 -9.14
C ALA A 160 -27.27 -1.44 -10.05
N ASN A 161 -28.07 -2.28 -10.71
CA ASN A 161 -29.21 -1.89 -11.53
C ASN A 161 -30.54 -2.00 -10.79
#